data_AF-A0A536R8F2-F1
#
_entry.id   AF-A0A536R8F2-F1
#
_cell.length_a   1.000
_cell.length_b   1.000
_cell.length_c   1.000
_cell.angle_alpha   90.00
_cell.angle_beta   90.00
_cell.angle_gamma   90.00
#
_symmetry.space_group_name_H-M   'P 1'
#
loop_
_entity.id
_entity.type
_entity.pdbx_description
1 polymer ?
#
loop_
_entity_poly.entity_id
_entity_poly.type
_entity_poly.pdbx_seq_one_letter_code
_entity_poly.pdbx_strand_id
1 'polypeptide(L)'
;MADAKQLAARAFKAAEYDFSRLMDVPQALMHREDRHGVRLLIAPTFALPDAALDAILSWRLGQYLLTRFYDADVVADQGLVREDAATVHAADVHGLAIDPDGGLLTYLTLKQPEELEGFRYGSADRPAFPCEEVHGRGWQESITDAGDVPAEQCWELARFVTDQRRPEDPIIHCGALEIALVAARLACRPAFASRVRLVTGDLDPDIALRNLRYFFIPVATFTPHQVTLPNGHPLRPRYAEHPTSPFIANAGDLDWATFVRWADIDLALNSGEEETYLRFLLLRQFVSVKESSLKRPNEPRDESRYPVEALTSSSSLGASNALWRSATAGAIPWQALTLGPGEPLPRDRVSWIVEGFAQALTYRPEGLAHLAGIGPEVCFVPHESIAGSIASLDAATPLRALTTTREDFESFWRQRQALFETSSEKLYGMTEIVRAAEA
;
A
#
# COMPACT_ATOMS: atom_id res chain seq x y z
N MET A 1 1.83 -20.49 28.74
CA MET A 1 1.70 -19.24 27.97
C MET A 1 2.77 -18.29 28.42
N ALA A 2 3.81 -18.19 27.62
CA ALA A 2 4.91 -17.26 27.80
C ALA A 2 4.40 -15.81 27.70
N ASP A 3 5.05 -14.91 28.45
CA ASP A 3 4.73 -13.48 28.40
C ASP A 3 5.37 -12.86 27.16
N ALA A 4 4.55 -12.63 26.12
CA ALA A 4 4.97 -12.03 24.86
C ALA A 4 5.68 -10.67 25.05
N LYS A 5 5.31 -9.87 26.06
CA LYS A 5 5.95 -8.57 26.33
C LYS A 5 7.37 -8.74 26.86
N GLN A 6 7.59 -9.74 27.71
CA GLN A 6 8.94 -10.04 28.22
C GLN A 6 9.85 -10.59 27.12
N LEU A 7 9.33 -11.45 26.25
CA LEU A 7 10.07 -11.95 25.08
C LEU A 7 10.39 -10.81 24.11
N ALA A 8 9.43 -9.92 23.84
CA ALA A 8 9.63 -8.75 23.01
C ALA A 8 10.72 -7.84 23.59
N ALA A 9 10.72 -7.57 24.91
CA ALA A 9 11.76 -6.78 25.57
C ALA A 9 13.16 -7.40 25.42
N ARG A 10 13.28 -8.73 25.49
CA ARG A 10 14.55 -9.44 25.22
C ARG A 10 15.01 -9.25 23.78
N ALA A 11 14.10 -9.38 22.82
CA ALA A 11 14.38 -9.18 21.41
C ALA A 11 14.79 -7.72 21.13
N PHE A 12 14.11 -6.73 21.72
CA PHE A 12 14.48 -5.32 21.58
C PHE A 12 15.84 -4.99 22.19
N LYS A 13 16.22 -5.64 23.29
CA LYS A 13 17.58 -5.50 23.84
C LYS A 13 18.64 -6.07 22.89
N ALA A 14 18.35 -7.19 22.23
CA ALA A 14 19.22 -7.75 21.19
C ALA A 14 19.24 -6.90 19.90
N ALA A 15 18.24 -6.02 19.73
CA ALA A 15 18.12 -5.10 18.62
C ALA A 15 18.80 -3.74 18.83
N GLU A 16 19.48 -3.52 19.96
CA GLU A 16 20.19 -2.27 20.25
C GLU A 16 21.31 -2.05 19.22
N TYR A 17 21.04 -1.17 18.26
CA TYR A 17 21.96 -0.77 17.21
C TYR A 17 21.64 0.66 16.77
N ASP A 18 22.67 1.45 16.51
CA ASP A 18 22.55 2.80 15.96
C ASP A 18 22.51 2.71 14.43
N PHE A 19 21.31 2.65 13.87
CA PHE A 19 21.08 2.48 12.43
C PHE A 19 21.50 3.71 11.62
N SER A 20 21.69 4.87 12.25
CA SER A 20 22.18 6.07 11.56
C SER A 20 23.58 5.86 10.97
N ARG A 21 24.37 4.93 11.51
CA ARG A 21 25.69 4.55 10.98
C ARG A 21 25.65 3.90 9.61
N LEU A 22 24.48 3.44 9.16
CA LEU A 22 24.31 2.81 7.86
C LEU A 22 24.10 3.83 6.73
N MET A 23 23.90 5.11 7.05
CA MET A 23 23.63 6.14 6.04
C MET A 23 24.78 6.32 5.04
N ASP A 24 26.01 5.98 5.45
CA ASP A 24 27.22 6.09 4.62
C ASP A 24 27.60 4.79 3.89
N VAL A 25 26.74 3.76 3.89
CA VAL A 25 27.05 2.47 3.23
C VAL A 25 27.21 2.67 1.71
N PRO A 26 28.39 2.39 1.11
CA PRO A 26 28.67 2.73 -0.28
C PRO A 26 27.78 2.02 -1.30
N GLN A 27 27.25 0.84 -0.94
CA GLN A 27 26.41 0.00 -1.79
C GLN A 27 24.91 0.19 -1.51
N ALA A 28 24.52 1.25 -0.80
CA ALA A 28 23.12 1.64 -0.66
C ALA A 28 22.49 1.88 -2.05
N LEU A 29 21.30 1.33 -2.27
CA LEU A 29 20.53 1.53 -3.51
C LEU A 29 19.88 2.92 -3.52
N MET A 30 19.53 3.41 -2.34
CA MET A 30 18.98 4.74 -2.12
C MET A 30 19.19 5.15 -0.67
N HIS A 31 19.46 6.43 -0.44
CA HIS A 31 19.33 7.04 0.88
C HIS A 31 18.60 8.38 0.76
N ARG A 32 18.07 8.84 1.89
CA ARG A 32 17.57 10.20 2.07
C ARG A 32 18.04 10.68 3.44
N GLU A 33 18.62 11.86 3.45
CA GLU A 33 18.99 12.58 4.68
C GLU A 33 17.75 12.91 5.52
N ASP A 34 17.99 13.46 6.70
CA ASP A 34 16.92 13.85 7.63
C ASP A 34 15.86 14.72 6.95
N ARG A 35 14.62 14.22 6.93
CA ARG A 35 13.43 15.00 6.62
C ARG A 35 12.48 14.92 7.80
N HIS A 36 12.41 16.01 8.56
CA HIS A 36 11.54 16.15 9.73
C HIS A 36 11.71 14.99 10.71
N GLY A 37 12.97 14.61 10.96
CA GLY A 37 13.32 13.54 11.89
C GLY A 37 13.31 12.12 11.30
N VAL A 38 13.02 11.94 10.01
CA VAL A 38 13.09 10.62 9.35
C VAL A 38 14.25 10.59 8.37
N ARG A 39 15.18 9.66 8.57
CA ARG A 39 16.20 9.26 7.59
C ARG A 39 15.78 7.96 6.92
N LEU A 40 16.18 7.76 5.67
CA LEU A 40 15.86 6.55 4.93
C LEU A 40 17.09 5.91 4.32
N LEU A 41 17.12 4.59 4.38
CA LEU A 41 18.09 3.76 3.69
C LEU A 41 17.36 2.64 2.97
N ILE A 42 17.74 2.39 1.71
CA ILE A 42 17.49 1.12 1.03
C ILE A 42 18.83 0.52 0.64
N ALA A 43 19.12 -0.68 1.11
CA ALA A 43 20.36 -1.40 0.84
C ALA A 43 20.12 -2.91 0.69
N PRO A 44 20.92 -3.61 -0.13
CA PRO A 44 20.87 -5.07 -0.19
C PRO A 44 21.53 -5.69 1.05
N THR A 45 21.20 -6.93 1.40
CA THR A 45 21.78 -7.63 2.56
C THR A 45 23.30 -7.62 2.55
N PHE A 46 23.93 -7.89 1.40
CA PHE A 46 25.40 -7.93 1.29
C PHE A 46 26.09 -6.60 1.62
N ALA A 47 25.35 -5.49 1.63
CA ALA A 47 25.86 -4.17 2.01
C ALA A 47 25.71 -3.87 3.50
N LEU A 48 24.93 -4.68 4.23
CA LEU A 48 24.69 -4.50 5.65
C LEU A 48 25.75 -5.25 6.48
N PRO A 49 26.29 -4.65 7.55
CA PRO A 49 27.08 -5.38 8.52
C PRO A 49 26.24 -6.46 9.23
N ASP A 50 26.83 -7.61 9.55
CA ASP A 50 26.15 -8.71 10.26
C ASP A 50 25.45 -8.24 11.55
N ALA A 51 26.11 -7.36 12.31
CA ALA A 51 25.54 -6.79 13.54
C ALA A 51 24.26 -5.96 13.27
N ALA A 52 24.19 -5.26 12.14
CA ALA A 52 23.00 -4.52 11.75
C ALA A 52 21.87 -5.46 11.33
N LEU A 53 22.20 -6.51 10.55
CA LEU A 53 21.24 -7.52 10.14
C LEU A 53 20.64 -8.26 11.35
N ASP A 54 21.50 -8.68 12.28
CA ASP A 54 21.09 -9.32 13.53
C ASP A 54 20.17 -8.42 14.36
N ALA A 55 20.46 -7.13 14.42
CA ALA A 55 19.63 -6.16 15.11
C ALA A 55 18.26 -5.98 14.42
N ILE A 56 18.21 -5.95 13.08
CA ILE A 56 16.94 -5.91 12.31
C ILE A 56 16.08 -7.14 12.63
N LEU A 57 16.66 -8.35 12.58
CA LEU A 57 15.95 -9.60 12.84
C LEU A 57 15.44 -9.69 14.29
N SER A 58 16.19 -9.13 15.22
CA SER A 58 15.79 -9.02 16.64
C SER A 58 14.65 -8.01 16.81
N TRP A 59 14.76 -6.84 16.16
CA TRP A 59 13.76 -5.79 16.23
C TRP A 59 12.42 -6.27 15.67
N ARG A 60 12.43 -6.92 14.48
CA ARG A 60 11.24 -7.49 13.85
C ARG A 60 10.55 -8.53 14.72
N LEU A 61 11.31 -9.48 15.31
CA LEU A 61 10.75 -10.46 16.25
C LEU A 61 10.04 -9.75 17.41
N GLY A 62 10.67 -8.73 17.99
CA GLY A 62 10.08 -7.91 19.05
C GLY A 62 8.75 -7.29 18.62
N GLN A 63 8.69 -6.69 17.43
CA GLN A 63 7.46 -6.11 16.89
C GLN A 63 6.37 -7.17 16.68
N TYR A 64 6.71 -8.32 16.10
CA TYR A 64 5.74 -9.40 15.84
C TYR A 64 5.21 -10.08 17.11
N LEU A 65 5.99 -10.10 18.20
CA LEU A 65 5.50 -10.53 19.50
C LEU A 65 4.50 -9.53 20.09
N LEU A 66 4.71 -8.23 19.91
CA LEU A 66 3.76 -7.20 20.34
C LEU A 66 2.44 -7.25 19.55
N THR A 67 2.49 -7.60 18.25
CA THR A 67 1.28 -7.77 17.42
C THR A 67 0.68 -9.17 17.45
N ARG A 68 1.26 -10.10 18.24
CA ARG A 68 0.86 -11.53 18.28
C ARG A 68 0.93 -12.24 16.93
N PHE A 69 1.77 -11.78 16.02
CA PHE A 69 2.03 -12.49 14.77
C PHE A 69 2.90 -13.72 15.00
N TYR A 70 3.74 -13.69 16.05
CA TYR A 70 4.52 -14.84 16.49
C TYR A 70 3.91 -15.52 17.71
N ASP A 71 3.96 -16.86 17.72
CA ASP A 71 3.59 -17.68 18.86
C ASP A 71 4.64 -17.54 19.97
N ALA A 72 4.23 -16.94 21.08
CA ALA A 72 5.10 -16.68 22.22
C ALA A 72 5.60 -17.96 22.89
N ASP A 73 4.80 -19.03 22.91
CA ASP A 73 5.21 -20.30 23.50
C ASP A 73 6.30 -20.95 22.63
N VAL A 74 6.12 -20.96 21.30
CA VAL A 74 7.16 -21.44 20.36
C VAL A 74 8.46 -20.64 20.47
N VAL A 75 8.37 -19.32 20.53
CA VAL A 75 9.53 -18.43 20.70
C VAL A 75 10.26 -18.71 22.01
N ALA A 76 9.53 -18.92 23.10
CA ALA A 76 10.11 -19.23 24.41
C ALA A 76 10.79 -20.60 24.40
N ASP A 77 10.12 -21.63 23.88
CA ASP A 77 10.61 -23.01 23.85
C ASP A 77 11.88 -23.15 22.99
N GLN A 78 11.95 -22.42 21.88
CA GLN A 78 13.13 -22.38 21.00
C GLN A 78 14.20 -21.39 21.47
N GLY A 79 13.92 -20.59 22.51
CA GLY A 79 14.85 -19.60 23.04
C GLY A 79 15.19 -18.47 22.05
N LEU A 80 14.30 -18.17 21.11
CA LEU A 80 14.57 -17.21 20.04
C LEU A 80 14.71 -15.78 20.60
N VAL A 81 15.74 -15.07 20.13
CA VAL A 81 15.95 -13.64 20.39
C VAL A 81 15.92 -12.81 19.10
N ARG A 82 15.87 -13.49 17.95
CA ARG A 82 15.77 -12.93 16.60
C ARG A 82 15.11 -13.94 15.67
N GLU A 83 14.59 -13.46 14.53
CA GLU A 83 14.18 -14.34 13.43
C GLU A 83 15.36 -15.14 12.85
N ASP A 84 15.06 -16.26 12.19
CA ASP A 84 16.08 -17.13 11.60
C ASP A 84 16.80 -16.43 10.43
N ALA A 85 18.12 -16.26 10.56
CA ALA A 85 18.96 -15.65 9.55
C ALA A 85 19.07 -16.49 8.26
N ALA A 86 18.78 -17.80 8.32
CA ALA A 86 18.75 -18.66 7.14
C ALA A 86 17.65 -18.26 6.13
N THR A 87 16.67 -17.44 6.56
CA THR A 87 15.61 -16.92 5.70
C THR A 87 15.99 -15.61 4.97
N VAL A 88 17.23 -15.13 5.15
CA VAL A 88 17.73 -13.89 4.54
C VAL A 88 18.76 -14.22 3.47
N HIS A 89 18.47 -13.81 2.24
CA HIS A 89 19.39 -13.99 1.11
C HIS A 89 20.28 -12.77 0.92
N ALA A 90 21.47 -12.98 0.32
CA ALA A 90 22.43 -11.89 0.09
C ALA A 90 21.86 -10.75 -0.78
N ALA A 91 20.93 -11.08 -1.68
CA ALA A 91 20.28 -10.15 -2.61
C ALA A 91 18.96 -9.56 -2.09
N ASP A 92 18.48 -9.96 -0.90
CA ASP A 92 17.31 -9.33 -0.29
C ASP A 92 17.57 -7.83 -0.13
N VAL A 93 16.55 -7.02 -0.39
CA VAL A 93 16.64 -5.56 -0.29
C VAL A 93 15.92 -5.13 0.98
N HIS A 94 16.60 -4.33 1.80
CA HIS A 94 16.13 -3.86 3.09
C HIS A 94 15.84 -2.37 2.99
N GLY A 95 14.61 -1.98 3.33
CA GLY A 95 14.27 -0.59 3.56
C GLY A 95 14.24 -0.30 5.06
N LEU A 96 14.81 0.83 5.48
CA LEU A 96 14.84 1.28 6.86
C LEU A 96 14.42 2.74 6.93
N ALA A 97 13.43 3.04 7.76
CA ALA A 97 13.14 4.39 8.25
C ALA A 97 13.71 4.53 9.66
N ILE A 98 14.55 5.54 9.84
CA ILE A 98 15.42 5.69 11.02
C ILE A 98 15.12 7.05 11.66
N ASP A 99 14.97 7.09 12.97
CA ASP A 99 14.78 8.33 13.74
C ASP A 99 16.12 9.05 14.03
N PRO A 100 16.11 10.27 14.61
CA PRO A 100 17.34 11.03 14.84
C PRO A 100 18.30 10.36 15.83
N ASP A 101 17.78 9.50 16.71
CA ASP A 101 18.55 8.76 17.72
C ASP A 101 19.13 7.45 17.16
N GLY A 102 18.88 7.16 15.89
CA GLY A 102 19.36 5.96 15.20
C GLY A 102 18.48 4.73 15.41
N GLY A 103 17.27 4.88 15.97
CA GLY A 103 16.30 3.80 16.14
C GLY A 103 15.48 3.54 14.87
N LEU A 104 15.02 2.28 14.70
CA LEU A 104 14.10 1.94 13.60
C LEU A 104 12.66 2.38 13.91
N LEU A 105 12.10 3.13 12.97
CA LEU A 105 10.70 3.54 12.91
C LEU A 105 9.86 2.55 12.11
N THR A 106 10.37 2.15 10.95
CA THR A 106 9.70 1.25 10.02
C THR A 106 10.73 0.46 9.24
N TYR A 107 10.39 -0.78 8.93
CA TYR A 107 11.19 -1.67 8.10
C TYR A 107 10.31 -2.30 7.03
N LEU A 108 10.90 -2.57 5.86
CA LEU A 108 10.34 -3.47 4.86
C LEU A 108 11.45 -4.26 4.19
N THR A 109 11.10 -5.36 3.54
CA THR A 109 12.04 -6.09 2.69
C THR A 109 11.42 -6.47 1.35
N LEU A 110 12.23 -6.42 0.31
CA LEU A 110 11.92 -7.04 -0.97
C LEU A 110 12.78 -8.29 -1.11
N LYS A 111 12.15 -9.43 -1.39
CA LYS A 111 12.81 -10.73 -1.45
C LYS A 111 12.62 -11.40 -2.78
N GLN A 112 13.55 -12.28 -3.12
CA GLN A 112 13.39 -13.24 -4.21
C GLN A 112 13.96 -14.59 -3.76
N PRO A 113 13.30 -15.70 -4.13
CA PRO A 113 13.95 -17.00 -4.12
C PRO A 113 15.26 -16.98 -4.92
N GLU A 114 16.23 -17.77 -4.47
CA GLU A 114 17.42 -18.06 -5.27
C GLU A 114 17.05 -18.93 -6.49
N GLU A 115 17.94 -19.00 -7.47
CA GLU A 115 17.82 -19.93 -8.62
C GLU A 115 16.58 -19.72 -9.52
N LEU A 116 16.13 -18.46 -9.70
CA LEU A 116 15.01 -18.12 -10.59
C LEU A 116 15.40 -17.95 -12.07
N GLU A 117 16.69 -18.00 -12.41
CA GLU A 117 17.17 -17.79 -13.78
C GLU A 117 16.55 -18.82 -14.75
N GLY A 118 16.04 -18.35 -15.89
CA GLY A 118 15.41 -19.19 -16.90
C GLY A 118 13.94 -19.57 -16.62
N PHE A 119 13.45 -19.36 -15.40
CA PHE A 119 12.05 -19.61 -15.06
C PHE A 119 11.13 -18.45 -15.42
N ARG A 120 9.87 -18.79 -15.70
CA ARG A 120 8.74 -17.85 -15.77
C ARG A 120 7.97 -17.85 -14.47
N TYR A 121 7.31 -16.74 -14.13
CA TYR A 121 6.51 -16.63 -12.91
C TYR A 121 5.40 -17.68 -12.84
N GLY A 122 4.82 -18.09 -13.97
CA GLY A 122 3.81 -19.16 -14.01
C GLY A 122 4.37 -20.60 -14.01
N SER A 123 5.69 -20.80 -13.97
CA SER A 123 6.29 -22.14 -14.06
C SER A 123 5.92 -22.97 -12.83
N ALA A 124 5.50 -24.22 -13.03
CA ALA A 124 5.08 -25.08 -11.92
C ALA A 124 6.26 -25.56 -11.05
N ASP A 125 7.46 -25.62 -11.60
CA ASP A 125 8.68 -26.20 -11.03
C ASP A 125 9.71 -25.17 -10.52
N ARG A 126 9.47 -23.86 -10.72
CA ARG A 126 10.36 -22.82 -10.16
C ARG A 126 10.37 -22.84 -8.63
N PRO A 127 11.42 -22.31 -7.99
CA PRO A 127 11.41 -21.98 -6.56
C PRO A 127 10.18 -21.15 -6.15
N ALA A 128 9.64 -21.42 -4.96
CA ALA A 128 8.44 -20.76 -4.44
C ALA A 128 8.78 -19.41 -3.82
N PHE A 129 7.98 -18.39 -4.08
CA PHE A 129 8.03 -17.14 -3.30
C PHE A 129 7.54 -17.43 -1.88
N PRO A 130 8.07 -16.77 -0.83
CA PRO A 130 7.64 -17.03 0.55
C PRO A 130 6.12 -16.99 0.78
N CYS A 131 5.38 -16.10 0.11
CA CYS A 131 3.92 -16.08 0.21
C CYS A 131 3.25 -17.34 -0.39
N GLU A 132 3.89 -18.01 -1.36
CA GLU A 132 3.43 -19.26 -1.96
C GLU A 132 3.72 -20.47 -1.06
N GLU A 133 4.73 -20.40 -0.20
CA GLU A 133 4.95 -21.44 0.82
C GLU A 133 3.80 -21.49 1.83
N VAL A 134 3.16 -20.33 2.05
CA VAL A 134 2.00 -20.19 2.93
C VAL A 134 0.70 -20.50 2.20
N HIS A 135 0.46 -19.86 1.06
CA HIS A 135 -0.83 -19.90 0.35
C HIS A 135 -0.93 -20.96 -0.75
N GLY A 136 0.18 -21.62 -1.09
CA GLY A 136 0.30 -22.38 -2.33
C GLY A 136 0.27 -21.47 -3.57
N ARG A 137 0.13 -22.07 -4.76
CA ARG A 137 0.09 -21.35 -6.05
C ARG A 137 -1.27 -21.31 -6.73
N GLY A 138 -2.27 -22.01 -6.21
CA GLY A 138 -3.59 -22.15 -6.88
C GLY A 138 -4.29 -20.82 -7.14
N TRP A 139 -4.04 -19.80 -6.31
CA TRP A 139 -4.59 -18.45 -6.50
C TRP A 139 -4.11 -17.78 -7.80
N GLN A 140 -2.96 -18.19 -8.36
CA GLN A 140 -2.41 -17.65 -9.60
C GLN A 140 -3.26 -18.00 -10.83
N GLU A 141 -4.13 -19.01 -10.76
CA GLU A 141 -5.08 -19.33 -11.83
C GLU A 141 -6.08 -18.20 -12.08
N SER A 142 -6.33 -17.36 -11.07
CA SER A 142 -7.20 -16.17 -11.17
C SER A 142 -6.49 -14.92 -11.72
N ILE A 143 -5.18 -15.03 -11.99
CA ILE A 143 -4.32 -13.94 -12.43
C ILE A 143 -4.01 -14.10 -13.92
N THR A 144 -4.15 -13.01 -14.68
CA THR A 144 -3.82 -12.96 -16.11
C THR A 144 -2.48 -12.36 -16.39
N ASP A 145 -1.84 -12.82 -17.47
CA ASP A 145 -0.68 -12.20 -18.10
C ASP A 145 0.59 -12.08 -17.24
N ALA A 146 0.54 -12.45 -15.96
CA ALA A 146 1.69 -12.54 -15.07
C ALA A 146 2.56 -13.77 -15.38
N GLY A 147 1.97 -14.84 -15.91
CA GLY A 147 2.61 -16.14 -16.07
C GLY A 147 3.89 -16.14 -16.92
N ASP A 148 3.93 -15.30 -17.95
CA ASP A 148 5.04 -15.22 -18.91
C ASP A 148 6.17 -14.27 -18.51
N VAL A 149 6.01 -13.54 -17.40
CA VAL A 149 7.07 -12.66 -16.89
C VAL A 149 8.23 -13.51 -16.37
N PRO A 150 9.51 -13.19 -16.68
CA PRO A 150 10.66 -13.86 -16.07
C PRO A 150 10.56 -13.82 -14.54
N ALA A 151 10.74 -14.95 -13.87
CA ALA A 151 10.55 -15.04 -12.43
C ALA A 151 11.52 -14.13 -11.66
N GLU A 152 12.74 -13.96 -12.16
CA GLU A 152 13.74 -13.01 -11.66
C GLU A 152 13.30 -11.52 -11.72
N GLN A 153 12.22 -11.21 -12.44
CA GLN A 153 11.63 -9.87 -12.50
C GLN A 153 10.43 -9.70 -11.55
N CYS A 154 10.12 -10.73 -10.75
CA CYS A 154 9.10 -10.70 -9.71
C CYS A 154 9.75 -10.63 -8.34
N TRP A 155 9.40 -9.64 -7.53
CA TRP A 155 9.90 -9.48 -6.15
C TRP A 155 8.77 -9.68 -5.15
N GLU A 156 9.04 -10.30 -4.01
CA GLU A 156 8.08 -10.33 -2.92
C GLU A 156 8.24 -9.12 -2.02
N LEU A 157 7.19 -8.32 -1.84
CA LEU A 157 7.11 -7.31 -0.77
C LEU A 157 6.73 -8.00 0.53
N ALA A 158 7.67 -8.04 1.46
CA ALA A 158 7.48 -8.71 2.73
C ALA A 158 7.86 -7.81 3.92
N ARG A 159 7.41 -8.24 5.10
CA ARG A 159 7.86 -7.74 6.41
C ARG A 159 7.76 -6.23 6.59
N PHE A 160 6.74 -5.60 5.99
CA PHE A 160 6.40 -4.22 6.30
C PHE A 160 5.91 -4.13 7.75
N VAL A 161 6.70 -3.51 8.63
CA VAL A 161 6.39 -3.43 10.06
C VAL A 161 6.88 -2.10 10.64
N THR A 162 6.06 -1.50 11.49
CA THR A 162 6.31 -0.23 12.18
C THR A 162 6.57 -0.45 13.66
N ASP A 163 7.19 0.52 14.33
CA ASP A 163 7.49 0.42 15.77
C ASP A 163 6.22 0.43 16.66
N GLN A 164 5.84 -0.74 17.17
CA GLN A 164 4.65 -0.93 18.01
C GLN A 164 4.85 -0.50 19.47
N ARG A 165 6.05 -0.07 19.87
CA ARG A 165 6.30 0.40 21.24
C ARG A 165 5.70 1.78 21.51
N ARG A 166 5.46 2.56 20.45
CA ARG A 166 4.97 3.94 20.49
C ARG A 166 3.97 4.22 19.36
N PRO A 167 2.88 3.45 19.21
CA PRO A 167 2.02 3.44 18.02
C PRO A 167 1.33 4.79 17.73
N GLU A 168 1.18 5.65 18.73
CA GLU A 168 0.57 6.98 18.59
C GLU A 168 1.55 8.05 18.10
N ASP A 169 2.85 7.74 18.00
CA ASP A 169 3.87 8.71 17.59
C ASP A 169 3.74 9.02 16.07
N PRO A 170 3.47 10.28 15.68
CA PRO A 170 3.32 10.66 14.28
C PRO A 170 4.54 10.34 13.42
N ILE A 171 5.75 10.36 13.99
CA ILE A 171 6.99 10.12 13.24
C ILE A 171 7.03 8.71 12.65
N ILE A 172 6.36 7.73 13.28
CA ILE A 172 6.28 6.36 12.78
C ILE A 172 5.41 6.30 11.52
N HIS A 173 4.32 7.06 11.50
CA HIS A 173 3.44 7.17 10.35
C HIS A 173 4.17 7.84 9.18
N CYS A 174 4.94 8.89 9.47
CA CYS A 174 5.83 9.52 8.50
C CYS A 174 6.85 8.50 7.98
N GLY A 175 7.56 7.78 8.86
CA GLY A 175 8.51 6.73 8.50
C GLY A 175 7.91 5.66 7.59
N ALA A 176 6.68 5.23 7.86
CA ALA A 176 5.95 4.26 7.06
C ALA A 176 5.58 4.77 5.66
N LEU A 177 5.18 6.03 5.54
CA LEU A 177 4.87 6.64 4.24
C LEU A 177 6.13 6.93 3.43
N GLU A 178 7.19 7.38 4.10
CA GLU A 178 8.51 7.65 3.55
C GLU A 178 9.11 6.42 2.88
N ILE A 179 9.21 5.32 3.63
CA ILE A 179 9.80 4.07 3.14
C ILE A 179 8.96 3.44 2.03
N ALA A 180 7.62 3.48 2.13
CA ALA A 180 6.73 2.97 1.08
C ALA A 180 6.88 3.77 -0.23
N LEU A 181 6.89 5.11 -0.13
CA LEU A 181 7.09 5.98 -1.29
C LEU A 181 8.44 5.72 -1.97
N VAL A 182 9.50 5.60 -1.17
CA VAL A 182 10.86 5.40 -1.66
C VAL A 182 11.05 4.02 -2.28
N ALA A 183 10.49 2.96 -1.68
CA ALA A 183 10.50 1.61 -2.26
C ALA A 183 9.72 1.56 -3.59
N ALA A 184 8.55 2.19 -3.66
CA ALA A 184 7.75 2.25 -4.89
C ALA A 184 8.48 3.02 -6.01
N ARG A 185 9.14 4.13 -5.67
CA ARG A 185 9.99 4.88 -6.62
C ARG A 185 11.23 4.09 -7.05
N LEU A 186 11.83 3.29 -6.17
CA LEU A 186 12.98 2.44 -6.50
C LEU A 186 12.62 1.45 -7.61
N ALA A 187 11.47 0.78 -7.52
CA ALA A 187 10.99 -0.14 -8.56
C ALA A 187 10.85 0.51 -9.94
N CYS A 188 10.59 1.83 -9.98
CA CYS A 188 10.44 2.60 -11.21
C CYS A 188 11.74 3.24 -11.73
N ARG A 189 12.85 3.21 -10.96
CA ARG A 189 14.12 3.82 -11.40
C ARG A 189 14.66 3.09 -12.63
N PRO A 190 15.25 3.78 -13.63
CA PRO A 190 15.77 3.13 -14.84
C PRO A 190 16.73 1.95 -14.59
N ALA A 191 17.53 2.02 -13.52
CA ALA A 191 18.44 0.93 -13.11
C ALA A 191 17.74 -0.33 -12.60
N PHE A 192 16.47 -0.23 -12.17
CA PHE A 192 15.67 -1.31 -11.59
C PHE A 192 14.40 -1.63 -12.37
N ALA A 193 13.92 -0.73 -13.24
CA ALA A 193 12.66 -0.89 -13.96
C ALA A 193 12.65 -2.08 -14.93
N SER A 194 13.81 -2.55 -15.38
CA SER A 194 13.94 -3.80 -16.14
C SER A 194 13.97 -5.05 -15.26
N ARG A 195 14.22 -4.89 -13.95
CA ARG A 195 14.35 -5.96 -12.95
C ARG A 195 13.12 -6.11 -12.05
N VAL A 196 12.20 -5.14 -12.06
CA VAL A 196 10.96 -5.18 -11.29
C VAL A 196 9.79 -4.98 -12.24
N ARG A 197 9.19 -6.10 -12.66
CA ARG A 197 7.95 -6.12 -13.45
C ARG A 197 6.76 -6.47 -12.59
N LEU A 198 6.92 -7.41 -11.67
CA LEU A 198 5.89 -7.89 -10.77
C LEU A 198 6.33 -7.71 -9.31
N VAL A 199 5.37 -7.41 -8.45
CA VAL A 199 5.55 -7.46 -7.00
C VAL A 199 4.47 -8.38 -6.42
N THR A 200 4.87 -9.45 -5.75
CA THR A 200 3.97 -10.41 -5.09
C THR A 200 4.05 -10.25 -3.57
N GLY A 201 3.16 -10.92 -2.84
CA GLY A 201 3.22 -11.04 -1.38
C GLY A 201 1.90 -11.53 -0.82
N ASP A 202 1.77 -11.53 0.50
CA ASP A 202 0.49 -11.66 1.20
C ASP A 202 0.21 -10.42 2.04
N LEU A 203 -1.06 -10.07 2.15
CA LEU A 203 -1.48 -8.87 2.85
C LEU A 203 -2.70 -9.14 3.75
N ASP A 204 -2.81 -8.33 4.79
CA ASP A 204 -4.07 -8.10 5.50
C ASP A 204 -4.88 -7.06 4.67
N PRO A 205 -6.09 -7.40 4.18
CA PRO A 205 -6.91 -6.49 3.37
C PRO A 205 -7.32 -5.20 4.06
N ASP A 206 -7.48 -5.21 5.39
CA ASP A 206 -7.95 -4.04 6.14
C ASP A 206 -6.80 -3.10 6.53
N ILE A 207 -5.56 -3.58 6.44
CA ILE A 207 -4.35 -2.81 6.76
C ILE A 207 -3.54 -2.50 5.49
N ALA A 208 -2.98 -3.53 4.85
CA ALA A 208 -1.96 -3.38 3.83
C ALA A 208 -2.55 -3.05 2.45
N LEU A 209 -3.70 -3.63 2.07
CA LEU A 209 -4.39 -3.23 0.82
C LEU A 209 -4.84 -1.77 0.86
N ARG A 210 -5.28 -1.27 2.03
CA ARG A 210 -5.59 0.15 2.23
C ARG A 210 -4.37 1.04 1.99
N ASN A 211 -3.19 0.61 2.42
CA ASN A 211 -1.95 1.36 2.17
C ASN A 211 -1.62 1.37 0.68
N LEU A 212 -1.64 0.22 0.00
CA LEU A 212 -1.41 0.16 -1.46
C LEU A 212 -2.40 1.06 -2.23
N ARG A 213 -3.67 1.06 -1.83
CA ARG A 213 -4.69 1.96 -2.36
C ARG A 213 -4.42 3.43 -2.06
N TYR A 214 -3.89 3.77 -0.89
CA TYR A 214 -3.49 5.14 -0.57
C TYR A 214 -2.36 5.65 -1.47
N PHE A 215 -1.48 4.75 -1.94
CA PHE A 215 -0.41 5.04 -2.91
C PHE A 215 -0.86 4.92 -4.38
N PHE A 216 -2.15 4.64 -4.65
CA PHE A 216 -2.67 4.40 -5.99
C PHE A 216 -1.89 3.29 -6.73
N ILE A 217 -1.53 2.22 -6.01
CA ILE A 217 -0.91 1.02 -6.56
C ILE A 217 -2.01 -0.02 -6.77
N PRO A 218 -2.40 -0.31 -8.03
CA PRO A 218 -3.37 -1.35 -8.33
C PRO A 218 -2.75 -2.71 -8.04
N VAL A 219 -3.51 -3.57 -7.37
CA VAL A 219 -3.11 -4.95 -7.08
C VAL A 219 -4.25 -5.90 -7.41
N ALA A 220 -3.88 -7.04 -7.99
CA ALA A 220 -4.77 -8.17 -8.11
C ALA A 220 -4.67 -8.98 -6.81
N THR A 221 -5.79 -9.12 -6.11
CA THR A 221 -5.88 -9.89 -4.86
C THR A 221 -6.68 -11.16 -5.08
N PHE A 222 -6.62 -12.05 -4.10
CA PHE A 222 -7.43 -13.25 -4.02
C PHE A 222 -8.37 -13.15 -2.81
N THR A 223 -9.43 -13.95 -2.77
CA THR A 223 -10.32 -13.98 -1.60
C THR A 223 -9.51 -14.20 -0.32
N PRO A 224 -9.60 -13.29 0.67
CA PRO A 224 -8.91 -13.44 1.95
C PRO A 224 -9.34 -14.72 2.67
N HIS A 225 -8.38 -15.45 3.22
CA HIS A 225 -8.64 -16.71 3.92
C HIS A 225 -7.63 -16.93 5.05
N GLN A 226 -8.00 -17.77 6.01
CA GLN A 226 -7.08 -18.23 7.04
C GLN A 226 -6.26 -19.41 6.50
N VAL A 227 -4.99 -19.48 6.89
CA VAL A 227 -4.08 -20.56 6.50
C VAL A 227 -3.70 -21.36 7.74
N THR A 228 -3.78 -22.69 7.64
CA THR A 228 -3.35 -23.58 8.71
C THR A 228 -1.89 -23.95 8.52
N LEU A 229 -1.02 -23.35 9.34
CA LEU A 229 0.40 -23.74 9.38
C LEU A 229 0.65 -24.93 10.32
N PRO A 230 1.73 -25.71 10.09
CA PRO A 230 2.10 -26.83 10.94
C PRO A 230 2.22 -26.46 12.43
N ASN A 231 1.98 -27.43 13.31
CA ASN A 231 2.20 -27.24 14.75
C ASN A 231 3.67 -26.88 15.02
N GLY A 232 3.91 -25.91 15.90
CA GLY A 232 5.25 -25.40 16.20
C GLY A 232 5.78 -24.38 15.19
N HIS A 233 5.04 -24.05 14.13
CA HIS A 233 5.41 -22.96 13.24
C HIS A 233 5.22 -21.60 13.96
N PRO A 234 6.25 -20.75 14.05
CA PRO A 234 6.19 -19.52 14.87
C PRO A 234 5.13 -18.53 14.36
N LEU A 235 4.90 -18.45 13.05
CA LEU A 235 3.87 -17.58 12.45
C LEU A 235 2.43 -18.15 12.49
N ARG A 236 2.19 -19.29 13.14
CA ARG A 236 0.85 -19.88 13.15
C ARG A 236 -0.25 -18.90 13.61
N PRO A 237 -0.09 -18.07 14.67
CA PRO A 237 -1.13 -17.14 15.10
C PRO A 237 -1.47 -16.11 14.02
N ARG A 238 -0.47 -15.58 13.30
CA ARG A 238 -0.65 -14.62 12.21
C ARG A 238 -1.67 -15.08 11.17
N TYR A 239 -1.61 -16.36 10.80
CA TYR A 239 -2.41 -16.93 9.71
C TYR A 239 -3.67 -17.65 10.18
N ALA A 240 -3.70 -18.10 11.44
CA ALA A 240 -4.87 -18.72 12.03
C ALA A 240 -5.90 -17.70 12.53
N GLU A 241 -5.47 -16.52 12.99
CA GLU A 241 -6.35 -15.52 13.60
C GLU A 241 -6.77 -14.42 12.63
N HIS A 242 -5.95 -14.14 11.61
CA HIS A 242 -6.18 -13.04 10.67
C HIS A 242 -6.27 -13.55 9.24
N PRO A 243 -7.39 -13.35 8.52
CA PRO A 243 -7.46 -13.63 7.09
C PRO A 243 -6.39 -12.87 6.32
N THR A 244 -5.67 -13.57 5.44
CA THR A 244 -4.70 -12.97 4.52
C THR A 244 -5.06 -13.24 3.08
N SER A 245 -4.65 -12.34 2.21
CA SER A 245 -4.80 -12.49 0.76
C SER A 245 -3.40 -12.46 0.13
N PRO A 246 -3.03 -13.48 -0.67
CA PRO A 246 -1.94 -13.29 -1.62
C PRO A 246 -2.34 -12.18 -2.61
N PHE A 247 -1.37 -11.44 -3.10
CA PHE A 247 -1.59 -10.38 -4.07
C PHE A 247 -0.44 -10.33 -5.08
N ILE A 248 -0.71 -9.69 -6.22
CA ILE A 248 0.29 -9.36 -7.21
C ILE A 248 0.03 -7.97 -7.79
N ALA A 249 1.08 -7.18 -7.93
CA ALA A 249 1.09 -5.86 -8.53
C ALA A 249 1.91 -5.89 -9.83
N ASN A 250 1.44 -5.18 -10.85
CA ASN A 250 2.17 -4.99 -12.09
C ASN A 250 2.79 -3.59 -12.12
N ALA A 251 4.10 -3.48 -12.34
CA ALA A 251 4.75 -2.18 -12.55
C ALA A 251 4.19 -1.46 -13.79
N GLY A 252 3.65 -2.20 -14.77
CA GLY A 252 2.96 -1.65 -15.93
C GLY A 252 1.59 -1.02 -15.63
N ASP A 253 1.00 -1.28 -14.45
CA ASP A 253 -0.23 -0.63 -14.01
C ASP A 253 0.02 0.76 -13.40
N LEU A 254 1.28 1.15 -13.17
CA LEU A 254 1.62 2.46 -12.64
C LEU A 254 1.51 3.50 -13.76
N ASP A 255 0.79 4.60 -13.48
CA ASP A 255 0.53 5.64 -14.47
C ASP A 255 0.66 7.05 -13.89
N TRP A 256 0.23 8.05 -14.68
CA TRP A 256 0.25 9.45 -14.26
C TRP A 256 -0.55 9.74 -12.99
N ALA A 257 -1.70 9.09 -12.77
CA ALA A 257 -2.47 9.28 -11.55
C ALA A 257 -1.69 8.74 -10.33
N THR A 258 -1.02 7.60 -10.49
CA THR A 258 -0.11 7.07 -9.46
C THR A 258 1.06 8.02 -9.17
N PHE A 259 1.73 8.53 -10.21
CA PHE A 259 2.87 9.45 -10.03
C PHE A 259 2.48 10.80 -9.43
N VAL A 260 1.31 11.35 -9.81
CA VAL A 260 0.75 12.57 -9.19
C VAL A 260 0.47 12.31 -7.72
N ARG A 261 -0.17 11.20 -7.37
CA ARG A 261 -0.40 10.82 -5.98
C ARG A 261 0.90 10.73 -5.18
N TRP A 262 1.94 10.15 -5.76
CA TRP A 262 3.25 10.07 -5.13
C TRP A 262 3.93 11.42 -4.96
N ALA A 263 3.66 12.39 -5.83
CA ALA A 263 4.11 13.76 -5.66
C ALA A 263 3.32 14.46 -4.54
N ASP A 264 2.01 14.25 -4.47
CA ASP A 264 1.15 14.80 -3.41
C ASP A 264 1.58 14.33 -2.01
N ILE A 265 1.89 13.04 -1.86
CA ILE A 265 2.43 12.47 -0.62
C ILE A 265 3.79 13.08 -0.29
N ASP A 266 4.67 13.24 -1.27
CA ASP A 266 6.01 13.83 -1.08
C ASP A 266 5.94 15.30 -0.66
N LEU A 267 5.01 16.06 -1.24
CA LEU A 267 4.72 17.44 -0.84
C LEU A 267 4.17 17.50 0.59
N ALA A 268 3.28 16.59 0.96
CA ALA A 268 2.76 16.49 2.32
C ALA A 268 3.87 16.14 3.33
N LEU A 269 4.76 15.21 3.00
CA LEU A 269 5.95 14.89 3.81
C LEU A 269 6.90 16.07 3.98
N ASN A 270 6.91 17.04 3.05
CA ASN A 270 7.75 18.24 3.13
C ASN A 270 7.12 19.39 3.97
N SER A 271 5.88 19.25 4.45
CA SER A 271 5.09 20.38 4.98
C SER A 271 5.34 20.72 6.47
N GLY A 272 6.12 19.90 7.20
CA GLY A 272 6.32 20.05 8.64
C GLY A 272 5.23 19.35 9.47
N GLU A 273 5.52 19.05 10.74
CA GLU A 273 4.82 18.03 11.55
C GLU A 273 3.28 18.17 11.60
N GLU A 274 2.76 19.32 12.04
CA GLU A 274 1.31 19.54 12.18
C GLU A 274 0.59 19.53 10.83
N GLU A 275 1.19 20.13 9.79
CA GLU A 275 0.57 20.22 8.46
C GLU A 275 0.60 18.86 7.73
N THR A 276 1.68 18.10 7.90
CA THR A 276 1.87 16.79 7.26
C THR A 276 0.72 15.85 7.59
N TYR A 277 0.32 15.77 8.86
CA TYR A 277 -0.77 14.89 9.29
C TYR A 277 -2.12 15.29 8.69
N LEU A 278 -2.50 16.57 8.78
CA LEU A 278 -3.74 17.07 8.19
C LEU A 278 -3.79 16.79 6.68
N ARG A 279 -2.68 17.02 5.97
CA ARG A 279 -2.60 16.72 4.54
C ARG A 279 -2.82 15.24 4.27
N PHE A 280 -2.22 14.34 5.03
CA PHE A 280 -2.46 12.90 4.84
C PHE A 280 -3.91 12.50 5.08
N LEU A 281 -4.59 13.13 6.05
CA LEU A 281 -6.02 12.91 6.25
C LEU A 281 -6.83 13.42 5.06
N LEU A 282 -6.56 14.64 4.59
CA LEU A 282 -7.25 15.20 3.42
C LEU A 282 -7.00 14.40 2.15
N LEU A 283 -5.79 13.88 1.98
CA LEU A 283 -5.42 13.02 0.86
C LEU A 283 -6.22 11.71 0.82
N ARG A 284 -6.87 11.27 1.90
CA ARG A 284 -7.77 10.09 1.89
C ARG A 284 -9.09 10.34 1.15
N GLN A 285 -9.46 11.60 0.91
CA GLN A 285 -10.63 11.95 0.12
C GLN A 285 -10.41 11.75 -1.38
N PHE A 286 -9.18 11.52 -1.84
CA PHE A 286 -8.88 11.22 -3.23
C PHE A 286 -8.55 9.74 -3.37
N VAL A 287 -9.36 9.03 -4.14
CA VAL A 287 -9.28 7.58 -4.29
C VAL A 287 -9.07 7.21 -5.74
N SER A 288 -8.16 6.27 -5.99
CA SER A 288 -8.06 5.64 -7.30
C SER A 288 -9.20 4.64 -7.45
N VAL A 289 -9.83 4.65 -8.62
CA VAL A 289 -10.83 3.65 -9.06
C VAL A 289 -10.23 2.61 -10.02
N LYS A 290 -8.91 2.60 -10.16
CA LYS A 290 -8.18 1.67 -11.02
C LYS A 290 -8.12 0.29 -10.37
N GLU A 291 -8.40 -0.74 -11.15
CA GLU A 291 -8.15 -2.13 -10.78
C GLU A 291 -6.90 -2.62 -11.52
N SER A 292 -6.25 -3.67 -11.02
CA SER A 292 -5.07 -4.21 -11.71
C SER A 292 -5.44 -4.82 -13.07
N SER A 293 -4.56 -4.65 -14.05
CA SER A 293 -4.67 -5.33 -15.35
C SER A 293 -4.53 -6.85 -15.24
N LEU A 294 -3.93 -7.34 -14.15
CA LEU A 294 -3.70 -8.76 -13.92
C LEU A 294 -4.92 -9.50 -13.35
N LYS A 295 -6.00 -8.82 -12.98
CA LYS A 295 -7.18 -9.46 -12.39
C LYS A 295 -8.27 -9.64 -13.44
N ARG A 296 -8.69 -10.90 -13.66
CA ARG A 296 -9.97 -11.17 -14.32
C ARG A 296 -11.11 -10.93 -13.32
N PRO A 297 -12.11 -10.12 -13.66
CA PRO A 297 -13.30 -9.99 -12.84
C PRO A 297 -14.06 -11.32 -12.81
N ASN A 298 -14.67 -11.64 -11.68
CA ASN A 298 -15.67 -12.70 -11.60
C ASN A 298 -16.92 -12.35 -12.42
N GLU A 299 -17.72 -13.36 -12.76
CA GLU A 299 -19.00 -13.13 -13.41
C GLU A 299 -19.98 -12.41 -12.46
N PRO A 300 -20.71 -11.38 -12.93
CA PRO A 300 -21.77 -10.74 -12.16
C PRO A 300 -22.84 -11.77 -11.79
N ARG A 301 -23.13 -11.92 -10.49
CA ARG A 301 -24.12 -12.89 -9.98
C ARG A 301 -25.55 -12.34 -9.90
N ASP A 302 -25.70 -11.02 -9.79
CA ASP A 302 -26.98 -10.35 -9.57
C ASP A 302 -27.28 -9.30 -10.65
N GLU A 303 -28.56 -8.98 -10.84
CA GLU A 303 -28.99 -7.83 -11.64
C GLU A 303 -28.52 -6.54 -10.96
N SER A 304 -27.45 -5.94 -11.50
CA SER A 304 -26.98 -4.64 -11.06
C SER A 304 -27.75 -3.53 -11.76
N ARG A 305 -28.07 -2.46 -11.01
CA ARG A 305 -28.52 -1.19 -11.62
C ARG A 305 -27.42 -0.49 -12.41
N TYR A 306 -26.16 -0.88 -12.23
CA TYR A 306 -25.01 -0.31 -12.94
C TYR A 306 -24.68 -1.11 -14.20
N PRO A 307 -24.15 -0.48 -15.25
CA PRO A 307 -23.78 -1.18 -16.47
C PRO A 307 -22.72 -2.25 -16.19
N VAL A 308 -22.95 -3.49 -16.65
CA VAL A 308 -22.03 -4.62 -16.48
C VAL A 308 -20.62 -4.27 -16.96
N GLU A 309 -20.49 -3.57 -18.10
CA GLU A 309 -19.21 -3.09 -18.63
C GLU A 309 -18.43 -2.25 -17.61
N ALA A 310 -19.10 -1.42 -16.80
CA ALA A 310 -18.42 -0.65 -15.75
C ALA A 310 -18.02 -1.47 -14.55
N LEU A 311 -18.72 -2.56 -14.26
CA LEU A 311 -18.43 -3.43 -13.15
C LEU A 311 -17.27 -4.39 -13.48
N THR A 312 -17.16 -4.84 -14.74
CA THR A 312 -16.20 -5.88 -15.14
C THR A 312 -14.97 -5.32 -15.86
N SER A 313 -14.98 -4.09 -16.39
CA SER A 313 -13.80 -3.56 -17.09
C SER A 313 -12.62 -3.38 -16.12
N SER A 314 -11.50 -4.06 -16.34
CA SER A 314 -10.23 -3.77 -15.65
C SER A 314 -9.65 -2.41 -16.05
N SER A 315 -10.00 -1.93 -17.26
CA SER A 315 -9.73 -0.56 -17.68
C SER A 315 -10.66 0.43 -16.97
N SER A 316 -10.07 1.31 -16.19
CA SER A 316 -10.64 2.55 -15.66
C SER A 316 -11.38 3.39 -16.72
N LEU A 317 -10.80 3.54 -17.93
CA LEU A 317 -11.38 4.27 -19.05
C LEU A 317 -12.64 3.57 -19.58
N GLY A 318 -12.60 2.24 -19.72
CA GLY A 318 -13.77 1.43 -20.07
C GLY A 318 -14.90 1.62 -19.07
N ALA A 319 -14.59 1.54 -17.77
CA ALA A 319 -15.57 1.74 -16.71
C ALA A 319 -16.15 3.16 -16.69
N SER A 320 -15.28 4.18 -16.81
CA SER A 320 -15.68 5.59 -16.83
C SER A 320 -16.60 5.91 -18.01
N ASN A 321 -16.30 5.37 -19.20
CA ASN A 321 -17.11 5.57 -20.40
C ASN A 321 -18.49 4.90 -20.29
N ALA A 322 -18.56 3.68 -19.75
CA ALA A 322 -19.82 2.98 -19.53
C ALA A 322 -20.72 3.72 -18.54
N LEU A 323 -20.15 4.23 -17.44
CA LEU A 323 -20.87 5.04 -16.46
C LEU A 323 -21.29 6.38 -17.06
N TRP A 324 -20.43 7.04 -17.84
CA TRP A 324 -20.76 8.30 -18.51
C TRP A 324 -21.95 8.16 -19.45
N ARG A 325 -21.97 7.12 -20.30
CA ARG A 325 -23.10 6.85 -21.21
C ARG A 325 -24.39 6.62 -20.43
N SER A 326 -24.32 5.83 -19.37
CA SER A 326 -25.47 5.50 -18.53
C SER A 326 -26.01 6.71 -17.77
N ALA A 327 -25.14 7.55 -17.21
CA ALA A 327 -25.52 8.79 -16.53
C ALA A 327 -26.14 9.81 -17.50
N THR A 328 -25.54 9.99 -18.68
CA THR A 328 -26.07 10.90 -19.73
C THR A 328 -27.47 10.45 -20.19
N ALA A 329 -27.71 9.14 -20.25
CA ALA A 329 -29.03 8.58 -20.59
C ALA A 329 -30.04 8.57 -19.43
N GLY A 330 -29.63 8.96 -18.21
CA GLY A 330 -30.46 8.87 -17.01
C GLY A 330 -30.75 7.44 -16.53
N ALA A 331 -29.93 6.46 -16.95
CA ALA A 331 -30.11 5.04 -16.61
C ALA A 331 -29.60 4.68 -15.20
N ILE A 332 -28.77 5.55 -14.61
CA ILE A 332 -28.25 5.42 -13.25
C ILE A 332 -28.42 6.75 -12.49
N PRO A 333 -28.47 6.76 -11.15
CA PRO A 333 -28.70 7.98 -10.35
C PRO A 333 -27.46 8.90 -10.26
N TRP A 334 -26.69 9.00 -11.35
CA TRP A 334 -25.45 9.77 -11.44
C TRP A 334 -25.64 10.90 -12.46
N GLN A 335 -24.89 11.99 -12.30
CA GLN A 335 -24.96 13.15 -13.18
C GLN A 335 -23.65 13.29 -13.96
N ALA A 336 -23.76 13.43 -15.29
CA ALA A 336 -22.63 13.79 -16.14
C ALA A 336 -22.46 15.31 -16.16
N LEU A 337 -21.28 15.80 -15.78
CA LEU A 337 -20.91 17.21 -15.77
C LEU A 337 -19.79 17.48 -16.77
N THR A 338 -19.91 18.58 -17.50
CA THR A 338 -18.82 19.16 -18.28
C THR A 338 -18.51 20.52 -17.69
N LEU A 339 -17.25 20.72 -17.29
CA LEU A 339 -16.78 21.95 -16.65
C LEU A 339 -15.63 22.57 -17.47
N GLY A 340 -15.61 23.89 -17.55
CA GLY A 340 -14.49 24.67 -18.07
C GLY A 340 -13.43 24.95 -16.99
N PRO A 341 -12.22 25.41 -17.39
CA PRO A 341 -11.19 25.78 -16.43
C PRO A 341 -11.66 26.85 -15.44
N GLY A 342 -11.39 26.63 -14.14
CA GLY A 342 -11.78 27.48 -13.02
C GLY A 342 -13.18 27.21 -12.47
N GLU A 343 -13.98 26.36 -13.11
CA GLU A 343 -15.30 26.00 -12.58
C GLU A 343 -15.17 24.96 -11.45
N PRO A 344 -15.93 25.12 -10.36
CA PRO A 344 -15.80 24.27 -9.18
C PRO A 344 -16.48 22.91 -9.38
N LEU A 345 -15.86 21.87 -8.84
CA LEU A 345 -16.51 20.57 -8.63
C LEU A 345 -17.38 20.59 -7.35
N PRO A 346 -18.49 19.84 -7.32
CA PRO A 346 -19.29 19.70 -6.10
C PRO A 346 -18.46 19.08 -4.97
N ARG A 347 -18.35 19.78 -3.83
CA ARG A 347 -17.62 19.33 -2.64
C ARG A 347 -18.48 18.51 -1.67
N ASP A 348 -19.79 18.52 -1.84
CA ASP A 348 -20.79 17.78 -1.08
C ASP A 348 -21.16 16.44 -1.73
N ARG A 349 -20.58 16.14 -2.89
CA ARG A 349 -20.85 14.92 -3.67
C ARG A 349 -19.56 14.22 -4.07
N VAL A 350 -19.67 12.94 -4.38
CA VAL A 350 -18.57 12.21 -5.00
C VAL A 350 -18.40 12.72 -6.44
N SER A 351 -17.17 13.01 -6.82
CA SER A 351 -16.81 13.45 -8.17
C SER A 351 -15.74 12.52 -8.77
N TRP A 352 -16.12 11.77 -9.81
CA TRP A 352 -15.22 10.89 -10.57
C TRP A 352 -14.82 11.57 -11.87
N ILE A 353 -13.54 11.83 -12.07
CA ILE A 353 -13.02 12.39 -13.32
C ILE A 353 -12.95 11.34 -14.44
N VAL A 354 -13.67 11.59 -15.53
CA VAL A 354 -13.67 10.75 -16.74
C VAL A 354 -12.58 11.22 -17.70
N GLU A 355 -12.44 12.53 -17.87
CA GLU A 355 -11.49 13.16 -18.77
C GLU A 355 -11.13 14.57 -18.24
N GLY A 356 -9.88 15.00 -18.46
CA GLY A 356 -9.38 16.29 -17.98
C GLY A 356 -8.68 16.19 -16.63
N PHE A 357 -8.47 17.33 -15.98
CA PHE A 357 -7.74 17.42 -14.73
C PHE A 357 -8.38 18.48 -13.81
N ALA A 358 -8.55 18.13 -12.54
CA ALA A 358 -8.95 19.04 -11.49
C ALA A 358 -7.86 19.17 -10.44
N GLN A 359 -7.86 20.28 -9.72
CA GLN A 359 -6.91 20.57 -8.65
C GLN A 359 -7.66 20.79 -7.35
N ALA A 360 -7.15 20.17 -6.28
CA ALA A 360 -7.54 20.49 -4.92
C ALA A 360 -6.49 21.38 -4.25
N LEU A 361 -6.96 22.43 -3.57
CA LEU A 361 -6.15 23.32 -2.76
C LEU A 361 -6.53 23.20 -1.28
N THR A 362 -5.55 23.37 -0.40
CA THR A 362 -5.73 23.46 1.06
C THR A 362 -5.26 24.82 1.57
N TYR A 363 -5.71 25.20 2.77
CA TYR A 363 -5.24 26.40 3.45
C TYR A 363 -3.85 26.19 4.07
N ARG A 364 -3.04 27.26 4.04
CA ARG A 364 -1.77 27.46 4.75
C ARG A 364 -1.72 28.86 5.37
N PRO A 365 -0.85 29.10 6.37
CA PRO A 365 -0.65 30.45 6.92
C PRO A 365 -0.32 31.50 5.84
N GLU A 366 0.43 31.13 4.81
CA GLU A 366 0.86 32.02 3.72
C GLU A 366 -0.15 32.13 2.56
N GLY A 367 -1.25 31.37 2.59
CA GLY A 367 -2.28 31.38 1.56
C GLY A 367 -2.75 29.98 1.14
N LEU A 368 -3.07 29.81 -0.14
CA LEU A 368 -3.48 28.51 -0.68
C LEU A 368 -2.26 27.68 -1.08
N ALA A 369 -2.34 26.37 -0.86
CA ALA A 369 -1.32 25.43 -1.27
C ALA A 369 -1.92 24.24 -2.00
N HIS A 370 -1.15 23.66 -2.91
CA HIS A 370 -1.53 22.43 -3.58
C HIS A 370 -1.75 21.30 -2.55
N LEU A 371 -2.89 20.62 -2.67
CA LEU A 371 -3.23 19.44 -1.89
C LEU A 371 -3.15 18.18 -2.75
N ALA A 372 -3.89 18.14 -3.85
CA ALA A 372 -3.94 16.97 -4.73
C ALA A 372 -4.23 17.33 -6.19
N GLY A 373 -3.70 16.52 -7.09
CA GLY A 373 -4.07 16.48 -8.50
C GLY A 373 -5.08 15.36 -8.78
N ILE A 374 -6.08 15.64 -9.61
CA ILE A 374 -7.20 14.74 -9.86
C ILE A 374 -7.39 14.59 -11.37
N GLY A 375 -6.69 13.60 -11.93
CA GLY A 375 -6.84 13.22 -13.34
C GLY A 375 -7.93 12.16 -13.54
N PRO A 376 -8.03 11.59 -14.75
CA PRO A 376 -8.84 10.41 -14.98
C PRO A 376 -8.52 9.33 -13.95
N GLU A 377 -9.48 8.47 -13.66
CA GLU A 377 -9.32 7.34 -12.71
C GLU A 377 -9.18 7.72 -11.23
N VAL A 378 -9.32 9.01 -10.91
CA VAL A 378 -9.35 9.51 -9.54
C VAL A 378 -10.74 10.04 -9.21
N CYS A 379 -11.26 9.63 -8.06
CA CYS A 379 -12.48 10.17 -7.48
C CYS A 379 -12.16 11.03 -6.27
N PHE A 380 -12.81 12.18 -6.17
CA PHE A 380 -12.98 12.88 -4.91
C PHE A 380 -14.20 12.29 -4.19
N VAL A 381 -14.00 11.79 -2.97
CA VAL A 381 -15.03 11.24 -2.09
C VAL A 381 -15.05 12.08 -0.81
N PRO A 382 -16.06 12.97 -0.64
CA PRO A 382 -16.08 13.88 0.49
C PRO A 382 -16.26 13.15 1.81
N HIS A 383 -15.56 13.64 2.83
CA HIS A 383 -15.71 13.21 4.21
C HIS A 383 -16.23 14.36 5.07
N GLU A 384 -17.45 14.24 5.59
CA GLU A 384 -18.17 15.36 6.25
C GLU A 384 -17.36 16.04 7.36
N SER A 385 -16.58 15.28 8.13
CA SER A 385 -15.77 15.82 9.23
C SER A 385 -14.57 16.68 8.80
N ILE A 386 -14.09 16.57 7.56
CA ILE A 386 -12.87 17.26 7.09
C ILE A 386 -13.00 17.88 5.70
N ALA A 387 -14.17 17.78 5.05
CA ALA A 387 -14.41 18.36 3.73
C ALA A 387 -14.24 19.90 3.73
N GLY A 388 -14.56 20.55 4.85
CA GLY A 388 -14.39 21.99 5.04
C GLY A 388 -12.94 22.47 5.05
N SER A 389 -11.97 21.57 5.22
CA SER A 389 -10.54 21.88 5.20
C SER A 389 -9.95 21.95 3.79
N ILE A 390 -10.68 21.49 2.76
CA ILE A 390 -10.32 21.70 1.36
C ILE A 390 -10.78 23.10 0.96
N ALA A 391 -9.82 23.98 0.66
CA ALA A 391 -10.08 25.37 0.31
C ALA A 391 -10.82 25.49 -1.04
N SER A 392 -10.36 24.75 -2.06
CA SER A 392 -11.00 24.72 -3.37
C SER A 392 -10.79 23.38 -4.07
N LEU A 393 -11.69 23.10 -5.01
CA LEU A 393 -11.69 21.88 -5.81
C LEU A 393 -12.24 22.26 -7.20
N ASP A 394 -11.33 22.61 -8.11
CA ASP A 394 -11.69 23.29 -9.34
C ASP A 394 -11.12 22.57 -10.57
N ALA A 395 -11.84 22.62 -11.68
CA ALA A 395 -11.34 22.14 -12.97
C ALA A 395 -10.13 22.98 -13.40
N ALA A 396 -8.98 22.35 -13.60
CA ALA A 396 -7.77 23.03 -14.08
C ALA A 396 -7.68 23.02 -15.62
N THR A 397 -8.34 22.04 -16.25
CA THR A 397 -8.52 21.92 -17.70
C THR A 397 -10.00 21.69 -18.01
N PRO A 398 -10.46 21.72 -19.28
CA PRO A 398 -11.78 21.23 -19.62
C PRO A 398 -11.98 19.82 -19.08
N LEU A 399 -13.03 19.63 -18.29
CA LEU A 399 -13.21 18.47 -17.43
C LEU A 399 -14.55 17.80 -17.73
N ARG A 400 -14.54 16.48 -17.87
CA ARG A 400 -15.74 15.64 -17.82
C ARG A 400 -15.71 14.83 -16.54
N ALA A 401 -16.73 15.00 -15.72
CA ALA A 401 -16.84 14.34 -14.43
C ALA A 401 -18.22 13.70 -14.24
N LEU A 402 -18.26 12.59 -13.53
CA LEU A 402 -19.48 11.99 -13.02
C LEU A 402 -19.65 12.42 -11.57
N THR A 403 -20.84 12.89 -11.20
CA THR A 403 -21.14 13.22 -9.81
C THR A 403 -22.31 12.40 -9.29
N THR A 404 -22.20 11.98 -8.04
CA THR A 404 -23.18 11.09 -7.41
C THR A 404 -23.19 11.24 -5.90
N THR A 405 -24.15 10.61 -5.23
CA THR A 405 -24.16 10.55 -3.77
C THR A 405 -23.08 9.59 -3.27
N ARG A 406 -22.64 9.74 -2.03
CA ARG A 406 -21.69 8.80 -1.43
C ARG A 406 -22.25 7.38 -1.37
N GLU A 407 -23.54 7.23 -1.02
CA GLU A 407 -24.23 5.94 -0.99
C GLU A 407 -24.22 5.25 -2.35
N ASP A 408 -24.54 5.96 -3.42
CA ASP A 408 -24.55 5.41 -4.78
C ASP A 408 -23.14 5.07 -5.28
N PHE A 409 -22.12 5.84 -4.90
CA PHE A 409 -20.72 5.49 -5.20
C PHE A 409 -20.28 4.24 -4.44
N GLU A 410 -20.51 4.17 -3.13
CA GLU A 410 -20.13 3.01 -2.30
C GLU A 410 -20.87 1.74 -2.75
N SER A 411 -22.14 1.84 -3.14
CA SER A 411 -22.92 0.74 -3.70
C SER A 411 -22.30 0.19 -5.00
N PHE A 412 -21.91 1.08 -5.93
CA PHE A 412 -21.18 0.68 -7.14
C PHE A 412 -19.83 0.05 -6.79
N TRP A 413 -19.06 0.71 -5.92
CA TRP A 413 -17.70 0.30 -5.60
C TRP A 413 -17.65 -1.05 -4.89
N ARG A 414 -18.57 -1.33 -3.95
CA ARG A 414 -18.67 -2.65 -3.29
C ARG A 414 -18.96 -3.77 -4.30
N GLN A 415 -19.85 -3.53 -5.27
CA GLN A 415 -20.13 -4.52 -6.31
C GLN A 415 -18.90 -4.78 -7.16
N ARG A 416 -18.19 -3.73 -7.59
CA ARG A 416 -16.95 -3.85 -8.36
C ARG A 416 -15.85 -4.57 -7.57
N GLN A 417 -15.62 -4.19 -6.30
CA GLN A 417 -14.64 -4.85 -5.43
C GLN A 417 -14.94 -6.33 -5.23
N ALA A 418 -16.22 -6.72 -5.13
CA ALA A 418 -16.60 -8.13 -5.03
C ALA A 418 -16.23 -8.92 -6.30
N LEU A 419 -16.38 -8.32 -7.49
CA LEU A 419 -15.99 -8.95 -8.74
C LEU A 419 -14.46 -9.07 -8.88
N PHE A 420 -13.71 -8.07 -8.40
CA PHE A 420 -12.25 -8.08 -8.44
C PHE A 420 -11.59 -8.75 -7.22
N GLU A 421 -12.38 -9.22 -6.24
CA GLU A 421 -11.90 -9.79 -4.97
C GLU A 421 -11.00 -8.84 -4.17
N THR A 422 -11.22 -7.53 -4.31
CA THR A 422 -10.45 -6.48 -3.63
C THR A 422 -11.25 -5.86 -2.46
N SER A 423 -12.21 -6.58 -1.89
CA SER A 423 -13.04 -6.09 -0.79
C SER A 423 -12.23 -5.83 0.49
N SER A 424 -12.55 -4.75 1.18
CA SER A 424 -12.11 -4.45 2.56
C SER A 424 -13.33 -4.06 3.39
N GLU A 425 -13.35 -4.35 4.69
CA GLU A 425 -14.52 -4.09 5.55
C GLU A 425 -14.85 -2.59 5.60
N LYS A 426 -13.81 -1.75 5.61
CA LYS A 426 -13.92 -0.29 5.63
C LYS A 426 -13.53 0.28 4.27
N LEU A 427 -14.52 0.71 3.48
CA LEU A 427 -14.29 1.41 2.22
C LEU A 427 -13.65 2.77 2.53
N TYR A 428 -12.35 2.92 2.28
CA TYR A 428 -11.57 4.15 2.49
C TYR A 428 -11.70 4.76 3.91
N GLY A 429 -11.94 3.91 4.93
CA GLY A 429 -12.42 4.31 6.26
C GLY A 429 -11.50 5.25 7.05
N MET A 430 -12.05 6.41 7.41
CA MET A 430 -11.48 7.41 8.32
C MET A 430 -12.01 7.32 9.76
N THR A 431 -12.83 6.31 10.08
CA THR A 431 -13.64 6.29 11.31
C THR A 431 -12.83 6.23 12.62
N GLU A 432 -11.52 5.97 12.57
CA GLU A 432 -10.69 5.80 13.78
C GLU A 432 -9.72 6.97 14.05
N ILE A 433 -9.44 7.83 13.07
CA ILE A 433 -8.35 8.81 13.21
C ILE A 433 -8.82 10.19 13.70
N VAL A 434 -10.10 10.53 13.54
CA VAL A 434 -10.64 11.82 14.00
C VAL A 434 -10.52 11.99 15.52
N ARG A 435 -10.48 10.91 16.30
CA ARG A 435 -10.24 10.99 17.76
C ARG A 435 -8.86 11.50 18.16
N ALA A 436 -7.86 11.40 17.29
CA ALA A 436 -6.50 11.88 17.57
C ALA A 436 -6.27 13.33 17.10
N ALA A 437 -7.09 13.84 16.17
CA ALA A 437 -7.03 15.23 15.72
C ALA A 437 -7.89 16.19 16.57
N GLU A 438 -8.82 15.64 17.35
CA GLU A 438 -9.72 16.39 18.26
C GLU A 438 -9.28 16.33 19.75
N ALA A 439 -8.17 15.65 20.05
CA ALA A 439 -7.55 15.57 21.37
C ALA A 439 -6.23 16.36 21.38
#